data_AF-A0A3N6AFR1-F1
#
_entry.id   AF-A0A3N6AFR1-F1
#
_cell.length_a   1.000
_cell.length_b   1.000
_cell.length_c   1.000
_cell.angle_alpha   90.00
_cell.angle_beta   90.00
_cell.angle_gamma   90.00
#
_symmetry.space_group_name_H-M   'P 1'
#
loop_
_entity.id
_entity.type
_entity.pdbx_description
1 polymer ?
#
loop_
_entity_poly.entity_id
_entity_poly.type
_entity_poly.pdbx_seq_one_letter_code
_entity_poly.pdbx_strand_id
1 'polypeptide(L)'
;MNQMLAGILLTAFWMQAQPPSTNATFRDTPAGKLVSAYLEAFNTGEAGMRLFLDRYVAKDDLSRVPLETRLARFRQMRERLGTLEPLKIVQASDSSVTVDARSSEGPLVEFTFDLTATSPPTLRGIRVEDRDQGDSGGPPADPKASDQEWIAAVEGYLSQSTSQNQFSGAVLLARGDKVLFEKAYGLADKASNIPNRTDTKFNLGSINKIFTNIAIHQLASQGKLSLEDTIGKFLPDYPNRDAASKVTIRHLLSMTSGIGDFFGERYEQAPKEKIRSIRDYFPLFADKPLEFEPGTNRRYSNGGYIVLGAIIEKASGTDYYSYVKKNIYQPAGMKDSDWYDKDKLPPGTAIGYTYEDRPVLTSADKRNPNYPTLPGKGSSAGGGYSTLGDLHAFVKAMKRGGVSTPDCQPDGLGVAGGAPGMNAILDSGPNYVVVVLSNYDPPTAEKAARQIRAWMPR
;
A
#
# COMPACT_ATOMS: atom_id res chain seq x y z
N MET A 1 50.43 37.26 20.68
CA MET A 1 49.50 38.41 20.80
C MET A 1 48.74 38.50 19.48
N ASN A 2 47.43 38.20 19.51
CA ASN A 2 46.40 38.36 18.47
C ASN A 2 46.58 37.62 17.12
N GLN A 3 45.58 36.96 16.53
CA GLN A 3 44.18 36.71 16.89
C GLN A 3 43.71 35.45 16.12
N MET A 4 42.96 34.59 16.81
CA MET A 4 42.18 33.48 16.24
C MET A 4 40.93 34.03 15.53
N LEU A 5 40.64 33.52 14.35
CA LEU A 5 39.28 33.44 13.80
C LEU A 5 39.08 32.03 13.26
N ALA A 6 38.13 31.33 13.87
CA ALA A 6 37.69 29.99 13.55
C ALA A 6 36.82 30.00 12.28
N GLY A 7 37.09 29.05 11.38
CA GLY A 7 36.22 28.72 10.25
C GLY A 7 36.05 27.21 10.19
N ILE A 8 34.92 26.72 10.69
CA ILE A 8 34.49 25.32 10.59
C ILE A 8 34.01 25.08 9.16
N LEU A 9 34.77 24.31 8.38
CA LEU A 9 34.32 23.79 7.09
C LEU A 9 33.64 22.43 7.31
N LEU A 10 32.30 22.45 7.34
CA LEU A 10 31.48 21.27 7.11
C LEU A 10 31.69 20.81 5.67
N THR A 11 32.43 19.72 5.46
CA THR A 11 32.43 19.00 4.20
C THR A 11 31.18 18.13 4.13
N ALA A 12 30.16 18.63 3.45
CA ALA A 12 29.03 17.84 2.98
C ALA A 12 29.56 16.77 2.02
N PHE A 13 29.42 15.49 2.41
CA PHE A 13 29.57 14.37 1.48
C PHE A 13 28.42 14.45 0.47
N TRP A 14 28.70 15.02 -0.70
CA TRP A 14 27.88 14.82 -1.88
C TRP A 14 28.01 13.35 -2.28
N MET A 15 26.96 12.56 -2.02
CA MET A 15 26.73 11.33 -2.77
C MET A 15 26.55 11.77 -4.23
N GLN A 16 27.59 11.58 -5.04
CA GLN A 16 27.48 11.68 -6.48
C GLN A 16 26.38 10.70 -6.92
N ALA A 17 25.32 11.24 -7.50
CA ALA A 17 24.42 10.46 -8.34
C ALA A 17 25.29 9.77 -9.40
N GLN A 18 25.24 8.44 -9.46
CA GLN A 18 25.86 7.72 -10.57
C GLN A 18 25.26 8.22 -11.89
N PRO A 19 26.07 8.37 -12.95
CA PRO A 19 25.57 8.81 -14.25
C PRO A 19 24.61 7.76 -14.85
N PRO A 20 23.62 8.17 -15.67
CA PRO A 20 22.69 7.26 -16.32
C PRO A 20 23.39 6.56 -17.50
N SER A 21 23.94 5.37 -17.29
CA SER A 21 24.56 4.57 -18.36
C SER A 21 24.12 3.10 -18.43
N THR A 22 23.05 2.70 -17.72
CA THR A 22 22.63 1.28 -17.62
C THR A 22 21.34 0.91 -18.41
N ASN A 23 20.63 1.88 -18.99
CA ASN A 23 19.29 1.60 -19.57
C ASN A 23 19.31 0.95 -20.97
N ALA A 24 20.35 1.17 -21.79
CA ALA A 24 20.40 0.59 -23.14
C ALA A 24 20.80 -0.90 -23.10
N THR A 25 21.81 -1.23 -22.32
CA THR A 25 22.38 -2.59 -22.21
C THR A 25 21.44 -3.58 -21.49
N PHE A 26 20.60 -3.12 -20.57
CA PHE A 26 19.68 -4.02 -19.87
C PHE A 26 18.55 -4.55 -20.76
N ARG A 27 18.02 -3.73 -21.69
CA ARG A 27 16.95 -4.15 -22.61
C ARG A 27 17.34 -5.38 -23.44
N ASP A 28 18.63 -5.56 -23.67
CA ASP A 28 19.18 -6.68 -24.46
C ASP A 28 19.35 -7.99 -23.67
N THR A 29 19.26 -7.93 -22.34
CA THR A 29 19.30 -9.12 -21.47
C THR A 29 18.06 -10.01 -21.66
N PRO A 30 18.11 -11.31 -21.33
CA PRO A 30 16.92 -12.17 -21.40
C PRO A 30 15.73 -11.64 -20.58
N ALA A 31 15.99 -11.10 -19.38
CA ALA A 31 14.99 -10.49 -18.51
C ALA A 31 14.43 -9.19 -19.14
N GLY A 32 15.30 -8.32 -19.64
CA GLY A 32 14.91 -7.09 -20.33
C GLY A 32 14.07 -7.32 -21.59
N LYS A 33 14.38 -8.38 -22.35
CA LYS A 33 13.60 -8.81 -23.52
C LYS A 33 12.21 -9.30 -23.15
N LEU A 34 12.09 -10.09 -22.08
CA LEU A 34 10.79 -10.55 -21.57
C LEU A 34 9.93 -9.35 -21.15
N VAL A 35 10.49 -8.42 -20.37
CA VAL A 35 9.76 -7.22 -19.92
C VAL A 35 9.34 -6.34 -21.10
N SER A 36 10.21 -6.16 -22.09
CA SER A 36 9.88 -5.41 -23.31
C SER A 36 8.73 -6.08 -24.07
N ALA A 37 8.78 -7.40 -24.23
CA ALA A 37 7.73 -8.18 -24.88
C ALA A 37 6.39 -8.08 -24.11
N TYR A 38 6.42 -8.03 -22.78
CA TYR A 38 5.20 -7.82 -21.99
C TYR A 38 4.57 -6.46 -22.27
N LEU A 39 5.35 -5.37 -22.23
CA LEU A 39 4.85 -4.02 -22.44
C LEU A 39 4.28 -3.83 -23.85
N GLU A 40 4.93 -4.41 -24.85
CA GLU A 40 4.43 -4.46 -26.22
C GLU A 40 3.12 -5.25 -26.33
N ALA A 41 3.08 -6.45 -25.73
CA ALA A 41 1.89 -7.29 -25.69
C ALA A 41 0.72 -6.57 -24.99
N PHE A 42 1.01 -5.86 -23.90
CA PHE A 42 0.02 -5.07 -23.17
C PHE A 42 -0.62 -4.01 -24.07
N ASN A 43 0.20 -3.31 -24.86
CA ASN A 43 -0.25 -2.27 -25.79
C ASN A 43 -0.98 -2.80 -27.03
N THR A 44 -0.63 -4.00 -27.46
CA THR A 44 -1.23 -4.68 -28.62
C THR A 44 -2.65 -5.21 -28.32
N GLY A 45 -2.99 -5.36 -27.04
CA GLY A 45 -4.30 -5.87 -26.61
C GLY A 45 -4.30 -7.37 -26.34
N GLU A 46 -5.50 -7.94 -26.18
CA GLU A 46 -5.65 -9.30 -25.63
C GLU A 46 -4.97 -10.39 -26.48
N ALA A 47 -5.00 -10.27 -27.80
CA ALA A 47 -4.33 -11.23 -28.69
C ALA A 47 -2.81 -11.24 -28.48
N GLY A 48 -2.19 -10.07 -28.32
CA GLY A 48 -0.76 -9.95 -28.01
C GLY A 48 -0.45 -10.50 -26.62
N MET A 49 -1.28 -10.18 -25.62
CA MET A 49 -1.11 -10.69 -24.26
C MET A 49 -1.23 -12.21 -24.19
N ARG A 50 -2.15 -12.82 -24.95
CA ARG A 50 -2.28 -14.28 -25.04
C ARG A 50 -0.98 -14.92 -25.52
N LEU A 51 -0.44 -14.44 -26.65
CA LEU A 51 0.83 -14.93 -27.21
C LEU A 51 2.00 -14.76 -26.24
N PHE A 52 2.02 -13.65 -25.51
CA PHE A 52 3.03 -13.42 -24.48
C PHE A 52 2.92 -14.46 -23.35
N LEU A 53 1.73 -14.67 -22.80
CA LEU A 53 1.52 -15.60 -21.68
C LEU A 53 1.85 -17.04 -22.07
N ASP A 54 1.45 -17.48 -23.27
CA ASP A 54 1.77 -18.82 -23.79
C ASP A 54 3.29 -19.04 -23.94
N ARG A 55 4.04 -17.98 -24.21
CA ARG A 55 5.50 -18.04 -24.44
C ARG A 55 6.30 -17.92 -23.16
N TYR A 56 5.90 -17.05 -22.24
CA TYR A 56 6.73 -16.59 -21.13
C TYR A 56 6.25 -17.07 -19.77
N VAL A 57 5.12 -17.74 -19.64
CA VAL A 57 4.68 -18.37 -18.39
C VAL A 57 4.96 -19.87 -18.45
N ALA A 58 5.50 -20.45 -17.37
CA ALA A 58 5.76 -21.88 -17.30
C ALA A 58 4.45 -22.68 -17.40
N LYS A 59 4.47 -23.85 -18.06
CA LYS A 59 3.27 -24.70 -18.22
C LYS A 59 2.64 -25.09 -16.89
N ASP A 60 3.46 -25.36 -15.89
CA ASP A 60 2.98 -25.70 -14.54
C ASP A 60 2.25 -24.51 -13.91
N ASP A 61 2.75 -23.28 -14.10
CA ASP A 61 2.10 -22.06 -13.62
C ASP A 61 0.81 -21.73 -14.39
N LEU A 62 0.72 -22.10 -15.68
CA LEU A 62 -0.51 -22.02 -16.48
C LEU A 62 -1.55 -23.06 -16.04
N SER A 63 -1.11 -24.22 -15.52
CA SER A 63 -2.02 -25.24 -14.98
C SER A 63 -2.62 -24.81 -13.63
N ARG A 64 -1.87 -24.06 -12.84
CA ARG A 64 -2.28 -23.55 -11.51
C ARG A 64 -3.15 -22.31 -11.61
N VAL A 65 -2.78 -21.36 -12.49
CA VAL A 65 -3.61 -20.18 -12.80
C VAL A 65 -3.87 -20.18 -14.31
N PRO A 66 -5.08 -20.60 -14.75
CA PRO A 66 -5.42 -20.73 -16.16
C PRO A 66 -5.23 -19.44 -16.96
N LEU A 67 -4.90 -19.61 -18.23
CA LEU A 67 -4.71 -18.51 -19.19
C LEU A 67 -5.85 -17.49 -19.18
N GLU A 68 -7.10 -17.96 -19.16
CA GLU A 68 -8.27 -17.07 -19.13
C GLU A 68 -8.37 -16.22 -17.86
N THR A 69 -7.97 -16.77 -16.70
CA THR A 69 -7.90 -16.00 -15.45
C THR A 69 -6.86 -14.88 -15.55
N ARG A 70 -5.72 -15.16 -16.18
CA ARG A 70 -4.67 -14.15 -16.43
C ARG A 70 -5.12 -13.09 -17.43
N LEU A 71 -5.80 -13.50 -18.50
CA LEU A 71 -6.37 -12.57 -19.48
C LEU A 71 -7.49 -11.70 -18.90
N ALA A 72 -8.27 -12.22 -17.96
CA ALA A 72 -9.26 -11.41 -17.23
C ALA A 72 -8.57 -10.31 -16.40
N ARG A 73 -7.50 -10.64 -15.67
CA ARG A 73 -6.67 -9.65 -14.94
C ARG A 73 -6.06 -8.61 -15.89
N PHE A 74 -5.56 -9.07 -17.05
CA PHE A 74 -5.07 -8.17 -18.10
C PHE A 74 -6.16 -7.20 -18.58
N ARG A 75 -7.37 -7.68 -18.89
CA ARG A 75 -8.48 -6.84 -19.35
C ARG A 75 -8.82 -5.75 -18.33
N GLN A 76 -8.92 -6.11 -17.05
CA GLN A 76 -9.16 -5.15 -15.97
C GLN A 76 -8.05 -4.10 -15.89
N MET A 77 -6.79 -4.53 -15.98
CA MET A 77 -5.65 -3.62 -15.97
C MET A 77 -5.60 -2.72 -17.20
N ARG A 78 -5.96 -3.25 -18.39
CA ARG A 78 -6.02 -2.51 -19.65
C ARG A 78 -7.13 -1.47 -19.64
N GLU A 79 -8.28 -1.78 -19.06
CA GLU A 79 -9.38 -0.85 -18.83
C GLU A 79 -8.97 0.27 -17.85
N ARG A 80 -8.21 -0.07 -16.80
CA ARG A 80 -7.70 0.89 -15.83
C ARG A 80 -6.61 1.82 -16.37
N LEU A 81 -5.70 1.29 -17.18
CA LEU A 81 -4.44 1.96 -17.54
C LEU A 81 -4.38 2.43 -19.01
N GLY A 82 -5.29 2.00 -19.88
CA GLY A 82 -5.15 2.24 -21.31
C GLY A 82 -3.81 1.70 -21.84
N THR A 83 -3.06 2.48 -22.61
CA THR A 83 -1.70 2.15 -23.07
C THR A 83 -0.62 2.54 -22.08
N LEU A 84 0.53 1.87 -22.19
CA LEU A 84 1.70 2.11 -21.36
C LEU A 84 2.85 2.62 -22.22
N GLU A 85 3.47 3.72 -21.80
CA GLU A 85 4.73 4.20 -22.32
C GLU A 85 5.83 3.96 -21.27
N PRO A 86 6.79 3.04 -21.49
CA PRO A 86 7.86 2.82 -20.54
C PRO A 86 8.77 4.04 -20.42
N LEU A 87 9.01 4.49 -19.19
CA LEU A 87 9.82 5.67 -18.91
C LEU A 87 11.24 5.31 -18.52
N LYS A 88 11.41 4.45 -17.50
CA LYS A 88 12.74 4.03 -17.02
C LYS A 88 12.68 2.69 -16.32
N ILE A 89 13.81 1.97 -16.35
CA ILE A 89 14.04 0.84 -15.46
C ILE A 89 14.47 1.42 -14.11
N VAL A 90 13.72 1.08 -13.07
CA VAL A 90 13.96 1.51 -11.70
C VAL A 90 14.98 0.60 -11.04
N GLN A 91 14.83 -0.70 -11.25
CA GLN A 91 15.66 -1.75 -10.67
C GLN A 91 15.70 -2.95 -11.62
N ALA A 92 16.82 -3.65 -11.64
CA ALA A 92 16.99 -4.86 -12.43
C ALA A 92 17.90 -5.87 -11.73
N SER A 93 17.45 -7.12 -11.70
CA SER A 93 18.21 -8.32 -11.36
C SER A 93 17.80 -9.47 -12.28
N ASP A 94 18.47 -10.62 -12.16
CA ASP A 94 18.16 -11.81 -12.98
C ASP A 94 16.75 -12.38 -12.70
N SER A 95 16.19 -12.10 -11.52
CA SER A 95 14.91 -12.65 -11.05
C SER A 95 13.85 -11.58 -10.80
N SER A 96 14.17 -10.29 -10.89
CA SER A 96 13.23 -9.21 -10.65
C SER A 96 13.57 -8.00 -11.50
N VAL A 97 12.58 -7.45 -12.21
CA VAL A 97 12.76 -6.22 -12.99
C VAL A 97 11.66 -5.24 -12.62
N THR A 98 12.02 -3.99 -12.35
CA THR A 98 11.09 -2.93 -12.01
C THR A 98 11.16 -1.81 -13.04
N VAL A 99 10.02 -1.45 -13.61
CA VAL A 99 9.89 -0.45 -14.69
C VAL A 99 8.80 0.56 -14.35
N ASP A 100 9.16 1.84 -14.42
CA ASP A 100 8.20 2.92 -14.42
C ASP A 100 7.61 3.08 -15.83
N ALA A 101 6.28 3.11 -15.92
CA ALA A 101 5.55 3.35 -17.16
C ALA A 101 4.47 4.43 -16.96
N ARG A 102 4.28 5.27 -17.97
CA ARG A 102 3.18 6.23 -18.05
C ARG A 102 1.95 5.54 -18.63
N SER A 103 0.85 5.58 -17.90
CA SER A 103 -0.46 5.17 -18.38
C SER A 103 -1.10 6.29 -19.21
N SER A 104 -1.84 5.95 -20.27
CA SER A 104 -2.63 6.92 -21.06
C SER A 104 -3.91 7.37 -20.38
N GLU A 105 -4.46 6.53 -19.49
CA GLU A 105 -5.79 6.72 -18.85
C GLU A 105 -5.72 6.74 -17.32
N GLY A 106 -4.51 6.75 -16.77
CA GLY A 106 -4.23 6.51 -15.35
C GLY A 106 -2.92 7.15 -14.87
N PRO A 107 -2.49 6.86 -13.63
CA PRO A 107 -1.28 7.44 -13.07
C PRO A 107 -0.02 6.85 -13.72
N LEU A 108 1.14 7.41 -13.37
CA LEU A 108 2.39 6.68 -13.58
C LEU A 108 2.32 5.40 -12.74
N VAL A 109 2.79 4.31 -13.28
CA VAL A 109 2.70 2.98 -12.65
C VAL A 109 4.07 2.35 -12.66
N GLU A 110 4.43 1.73 -11.55
CA GLU A 110 5.62 0.90 -11.43
C GLU A 110 5.20 -0.56 -11.60
N PHE A 111 5.75 -1.20 -12.62
CA PHE A 111 5.62 -2.64 -12.83
C PHE A 111 6.84 -3.34 -12.24
N THR A 112 6.61 -4.25 -11.30
CA THR A 112 7.64 -5.19 -10.83
C THR A 112 7.34 -6.58 -11.36
N PHE A 113 8.25 -7.11 -12.18
CA PHE A 113 8.19 -8.42 -12.81
C PHE A 113 9.02 -9.42 -12.01
N ASP A 114 8.39 -10.42 -11.44
CA ASP A 114 9.05 -11.55 -10.79
C ASP A 114 9.32 -12.65 -11.82
N LEU A 115 10.59 -13.03 -11.99
CA LEU A 115 11.08 -13.93 -13.03
C LEU A 115 11.77 -15.17 -12.43
N THR A 116 11.81 -16.26 -13.18
CA THR A 116 12.74 -17.36 -12.87
C THR A 116 14.17 -16.94 -13.19
N ALA A 117 15.13 -17.30 -12.32
CA ALA A 117 16.56 -17.11 -12.57
C ALA A 117 17.15 -18.11 -13.60
N THR A 118 16.32 -18.59 -14.53
CA THR A 118 16.71 -19.49 -15.62
C THR A 118 16.93 -18.71 -16.90
N SER A 119 17.67 -19.27 -17.85
CA SER A 119 17.81 -18.71 -19.20
C SER A 119 17.23 -19.70 -20.22
N PRO A 120 16.11 -19.38 -20.90
CA PRO A 120 15.34 -18.14 -20.80
C PRO A 120 14.54 -18.03 -19.47
N PRO A 121 14.29 -16.79 -18.98
CA PRO A 121 13.46 -16.58 -17.82
C PRO A 121 11.99 -16.79 -18.16
N THR A 122 11.20 -17.17 -17.16
CA THR A 122 9.74 -17.23 -17.22
C THR A 122 9.14 -16.29 -16.19
N LEU A 123 7.97 -15.75 -16.49
CA LEU A 123 7.21 -14.84 -15.66
C LEU A 123 6.48 -15.63 -14.56
N ARG A 124 6.82 -15.34 -13.30
CA ARG A 124 6.11 -15.86 -12.13
C ARG A 124 4.97 -14.95 -11.70
N GLY A 125 5.19 -13.65 -11.76
CA GLY A 125 4.23 -12.67 -11.27
C GLY A 125 4.54 -11.27 -11.77
N ILE A 126 3.51 -10.44 -11.75
CA ILE A 126 3.62 -9.00 -12.01
C ILE A 126 2.91 -8.31 -10.88
N ARG A 127 3.62 -7.40 -10.22
CA ARG A 127 3.05 -6.42 -9.32
C ARG A 127 2.96 -5.09 -10.04
N VAL A 128 1.86 -4.40 -9.86
CA VAL A 128 1.66 -3.06 -10.41
C VAL A 128 1.30 -2.16 -9.26
N GLU A 129 2.13 -1.15 -9.02
CA GLU A 129 1.91 -0.14 -8.00
C GLU A 129 1.72 1.20 -8.69
N ASP A 130 0.76 2.00 -8.23
CA ASP A 130 0.64 3.37 -8.71
C ASP A 130 1.85 4.14 -8.16
N ARG A 131 2.66 4.72 -9.05
CA ARG A 131 3.72 5.64 -8.65
C ARG A 131 3.06 6.97 -8.34
N ASP A 132 3.22 7.41 -7.11
CA ASP A 132 3.10 8.82 -6.77
C ASP A 132 4.19 9.56 -7.56
N GLN A 133 3.83 10.02 -8.76
CA GLN A 133 4.39 11.26 -9.25
C GLN A 133 4.13 12.26 -8.13
N GLY A 134 5.18 12.89 -7.58
CA GLY A 134 4.96 14.12 -6.82
C GLY A 134 4.07 15.03 -7.67
N ASP A 135 2.80 15.14 -7.30
CA ASP A 135 1.72 15.96 -7.87
C ASP A 135 1.46 15.98 -9.40
N SER A 136 2.29 15.41 -10.27
CA SER A 136 2.27 15.75 -11.71
C SER A 136 1.34 14.92 -12.61
N GLY A 137 0.50 14.05 -12.03
CA GLY A 137 -0.55 13.31 -12.75
C GLY A 137 -1.98 13.69 -12.34
N GLY A 138 -2.14 14.69 -11.47
CA GLY A 138 -3.44 15.15 -11.00
C GLY A 138 -4.14 16.08 -12.00
N PRO A 139 -5.45 16.35 -11.78
CA PRO A 139 -6.09 17.50 -12.41
C PRO A 139 -5.24 18.76 -12.18
N PRO A 140 -5.18 19.71 -13.14
CA PRO A 140 -4.44 20.95 -12.95
C PRO A 140 -4.82 21.62 -11.62
N ALA A 141 -3.83 22.17 -10.92
CA ALA A 141 -4.09 22.90 -9.69
C ALA A 141 -5.05 24.06 -9.99
N ASP A 142 -6.15 24.12 -9.25
CA ASP A 142 -7.23 25.08 -9.37
C ASP A 142 -7.66 25.51 -7.96
N PRO A 143 -6.73 26.10 -7.18
CA PRO A 143 -6.96 26.42 -5.79
C PRO A 143 -8.14 27.39 -5.66
N LYS A 144 -9.10 27.05 -4.80
CA LYS A 144 -10.28 27.90 -4.57
C LYS A 144 -9.91 29.11 -3.72
N ALA A 145 -10.68 30.20 -3.87
CA ALA A 145 -10.35 31.47 -3.23
C ALA A 145 -10.59 31.45 -1.71
N SER A 146 -11.40 30.50 -1.22
CA SER A 146 -11.70 30.35 0.20
C SER A 146 -11.97 28.89 0.57
N ASP A 147 -11.92 28.59 1.88
CA ASP A 147 -12.34 27.27 2.39
C ASP A 147 -13.81 26.98 2.03
N GLN A 148 -14.69 27.99 1.95
CA GLN A 148 -16.09 27.80 1.56
C GLN A 148 -16.23 27.35 0.10
N GLU A 149 -15.51 27.99 -0.82
CA GLU A 149 -15.50 27.59 -2.23
C GLU A 149 -14.84 26.22 -2.43
N TRP A 150 -13.79 25.94 -1.66
CA TRP A 150 -13.14 24.63 -1.65
C TRP A 150 -14.10 23.52 -1.26
N ILE A 151 -14.84 23.70 -0.15
CA ILE A 151 -15.83 22.75 0.33
C ILE A 151 -16.94 22.55 -0.72
N ALA A 152 -17.45 23.63 -1.32
CA ALA A 152 -18.50 23.54 -2.34
C ALA A 152 -18.03 22.76 -3.58
N ALA A 153 -16.78 22.98 -4.03
CA ALA A 153 -16.20 22.23 -5.14
C ALA A 153 -16.04 20.74 -4.80
N VAL A 154 -15.56 20.42 -3.60
CA VAL A 154 -15.42 19.04 -3.12
C VAL A 154 -16.78 18.34 -3.02
N GLU A 155 -17.80 19.02 -2.49
CA GLU A 155 -19.15 18.46 -2.37
C GLU A 155 -19.78 18.18 -3.74
N GLY A 156 -19.66 19.11 -4.69
CA GLY A 156 -20.15 18.93 -6.06
C GLY A 156 -19.48 17.75 -6.76
N TYR A 157 -18.15 17.66 -6.65
CA TYR A 157 -17.36 16.56 -7.21
C TYR A 157 -17.74 15.20 -6.63
N LEU A 158 -17.76 15.07 -5.30
CA LEU A 158 -18.07 13.79 -4.66
C LEU A 158 -19.52 13.37 -4.93
N SER A 159 -20.46 14.32 -4.99
CA SER A 159 -21.85 14.04 -5.36
C SER A 159 -21.97 13.52 -6.81
N GLN A 160 -21.25 14.15 -7.75
CA GLN A 160 -21.20 13.70 -9.14
C GLN A 160 -20.52 12.32 -9.27
N SER A 161 -19.36 12.13 -8.65
CA SER A 161 -18.67 10.83 -8.67
C SER A 161 -19.51 9.73 -8.04
N THR A 162 -20.30 10.04 -7.01
CA THR A 162 -21.23 9.07 -6.38
C THR A 162 -22.38 8.73 -7.33
N SER A 163 -23.00 9.72 -7.99
CA SER A 163 -24.08 9.47 -8.95
C SER A 163 -23.62 8.68 -10.18
N GLN A 164 -22.35 8.83 -10.56
CA GLN A 164 -21.68 8.05 -11.61
C GLN A 164 -21.13 6.70 -11.10
N ASN A 165 -21.39 6.33 -9.84
CA ASN A 165 -20.93 5.10 -9.21
C ASN A 165 -19.39 4.92 -9.24
N GLN A 166 -18.66 6.03 -9.18
CA GLN A 166 -17.20 6.11 -9.13
C GLN A 166 -16.67 6.29 -7.70
N PHE A 167 -17.50 6.78 -6.78
CA PHE A 167 -17.16 6.97 -5.37
C PHE A 167 -18.24 6.40 -4.44
N SER A 168 -17.79 5.76 -3.37
CA SER A 168 -18.60 5.34 -2.22
C SER A 168 -17.66 5.32 -1.01
N GLY A 169 -17.98 6.06 0.04
CA GLY A 169 -17.03 6.32 1.11
C GLY A 169 -17.38 7.50 2.00
N ALA A 170 -16.39 8.01 2.72
CA ALA A 170 -16.51 9.17 3.58
C ALA A 170 -15.25 10.06 3.48
N VAL A 171 -15.43 11.37 3.65
CA VAL A 171 -14.36 12.37 3.51
C VAL A 171 -14.38 13.35 4.68
N LEU A 172 -13.20 13.69 5.21
CA LEU A 172 -12.98 14.73 6.20
C LEU A 172 -11.90 15.71 5.72
N LEU A 173 -12.18 17.00 5.82
CA LEU A 173 -11.24 18.09 5.62
C LEU A 173 -11.14 18.91 6.92
N ALA A 174 -9.92 19.16 7.39
CA ALA A 174 -9.69 19.98 8.57
C ALA A 174 -8.51 20.94 8.39
N ARG A 175 -8.53 22.05 9.13
CA ARG A 175 -7.38 22.93 9.34
C ARG A 175 -6.93 22.78 10.79
N GLY A 176 -5.83 22.06 10.99
CA GLY A 176 -5.38 21.66 12.32
C GLY A 176 -6.47 20.86 13.07
N ASP A 177 -6.91 21.40 14.21
CA ASP A 177 -7.94 20.77 15.05
C ASP A 177 -9.38 21.04 14.58
N LYS A 178 -9.59 22.03 13.71
CA LYS A 178 -10.92 22.45 13.24
C LYS A 178 -11.34 21.66 12.00
N VAL A 179 -12.35 20.81 12.15
CA VAL A 179 -13.02 20.16 11.02
C VAL A 179 -13.80 21.21 10.24
N LEU A 180 -13.56 21.28 8.93
CA LEU A 180 -14.23 22.19 8.01
C LEU A 180 -15.33 21.48 7.23
N PHE A 181 -15.11 20.21 6.89
CA PHE A 181 -16.02 19.39 6.12
C PHE A 181 -15.92 17.94 6.58
N GLU A 182 -17.06 17.29 6.76
CA GLU A 182 -17.14 15.87 7.09
C GLU A 182 -18.44 15.32 6.51
N LYS A 183 -18.34 14.41 5.53
CA LYS A 183 -19.53 13.87 4.85
C LYS A 183 -19.29 12.47 4.31
N ALA A 184 -20.35 11.68 4.27
CA ALA A 184 -20.37 10.34 3.70
C ALA A 184 -21.24 10.27 2.45
N TYR A 185 -20.89 9.35 1.55
CA TYR A 185 -21.46 9.18 0.22
C TYR A 185 -21.59 7.69 -0.13
N GLY A 186 -22.62 7.34 -0.90
CA GLY A 186 -22.83 5.97 -1.36
C GLY A 186 -23.25 5.02 -0.23
N LEU A 187 -23.07 3.72 -0.47
CA LEU A 187 -23.55 2.65 0.40
C LEU A 187 -22.38 1.93 1.10
N ALA A 188 -22.51 1.74 2.42
CA ALA A 188 -21.64 0.89 3.21
C ALA A 188 -21.90 -0.59 2.90
N ASP A 189 -23.16 -0.96 2.68
CA ASP A 189 -23.59 -2.28 2.24
C ASP A 189 -24.66 -2.12 1.15
N LYS A 190 -24.32 -2.55 -0.06
CA LYS A 190 -25.21 -2.53 -1.23
C LYS A 190 -26.33 -3.55 -1.15
N ALA A 191 -26.07 -4.74 -0.61
CA ALA A 191 -27.06 -5.81 -0.55
C ALA A 191 -28.20 -5.43 0.41
N SER A 192 -27.85 -4.78 1.51
CA SER A 192 -28.80 -4.33 2.54
C SER A 192 -29.26 -2.87 2.36
N ASN A 193 -28.80 -2.18 1.30
CA ASN A 193 -29.06 -0.76 1.04
C ASN A 193 -28.74 0.16 2.25
N ILE A 194 -27.62 -0.11 2.94
CA ILE A 194 -27.19 0.67 4.10
C ILE A 194 -26.29 1.81 3.62
N PRO A 195 -26.64 3.09 3.88
CA PRO A 195 -25.81 4.22 3.49
C PRO A 195 -24.52 4.29 4.31
N ASN A 196 -23.46 4.80 3.70
CA ASN A 196 -22.30 5.24 4.46
C ASN A 196 -22.68 6.40 5.38
N ARG A 197 -21.99 6.46 6.52
CA ARG A 197 -22.08 7.52 7.52
C ARG A 197 -20.66 7.98 7.89
N THR A 198 -20.53 9.14 8.54
CA THR A 198 -19.21 9.68 8.93
C THR A 198 -18.50 8.83 9.98
N ASP A 199 -19.26 8.06 10.77
CA ASP A 199 -18.79 7.05 11.74
C ASP A 199 -18.63 5.63 11.15
N THR A 200 -18.79 5.47 9.83
CA THR A 200 -18.59 4.17 9.18
C THR A 200 -17.12 3.76 9.28
N LYS A 201 -16.91 2.50 9.66
CA LYS A 201 -15.59 1.87 9.79
C LYS A 201 -15.17 1.31 8.45
N PHE A 202 -14.07 1.82 7.91
CA PHE A 202 -13.49 1.36 6.64
C PHE A 202 -12.19 0.59 6.91
N ASN A 203 -11.94 -0.42 6.08
CA ASN A 203 -10.66 -1.10 6.08
C ASN A 203 -9.58 -0.13 5.57
N LEU A 204 -8.52 0.04 6.36
CA LEU A 204 -7.47 1.00 6.12
C LEU A 204 -6.37 0.52 5.18
N GLY A 205 -6.38 -0.77 4.81
CA GLY A 205 -5.29 -1.37 4.04
C GLY A 205 -3.92 -1.05 4.64
N SER A 206 -2.99 -0.58 3.82
CA SER A 206 -1.61 -0.32 4.22
C SER A 206 -1.38 0.87 5.17
N ILE A 207 -2.38 1.72 5.46
CA ILE A 207 -2.22 2.78 6.46
C ILE A 207 -1.85 2.18 7.84
N ASN A 208 -2.30 0.96 8.15
CA ASN A 208 -1.99 0.33 9.43
C ASN A 208 -0.48 0.13 9.69
N LYS A 209 0.36 0.14 8.65
CA LYS A 209 1.83 0.05 8.78
C LYS A 209 2.41 1.16 9.67
N ILE A 210 1.79 2.35 9.66
CA ILE A 210 2.19 3.44 10.56
C ILE A 210 2.11 3.00 12.03
N PHE A 211 1.02 2.31 12.42
CA PHE A 211 0.85 1.85 13.80
C PHE A 211 1.88 0.78 14.18
N THR A 212 2.25 -0.10 13.24
CA THR A 212 3.35 -1.06 13.42
C THR A 212 4.69 -0.36 13.59
N ASN A 213 4.98 0.67 12.77
CA ASN A 213 6.20 1.48 12.89
C ASN A 213 6.25 2.16 14.27
N ILE A 214 5.17 2.83 14.69
CA ILE A 214 5.04 3.44 16.03
C ILE A 214 5.30 2.41 17.14
N ALA A 215 4.69 1.23 17.06
CA ALA A 215 4.86 0.19 18.08
C ALA A 215 6.32 -0.26 18.23
N ILE A 216 7.03 -0.45 17.11
CA ILE A 216 8.45 -0.79 17.12
C ILE A 216 9.30 0.32 17.75
N HIS A 217 9.05 1.58 17.39
CA HIS A 217 9.78 2.71 17.95
C HIS A 217 9.48 2.93 19.44
N GLN A 218 8.23 2.71 19.89
CA GLN A 218 7.88 2.72 21.32
C GLN A 218 8.63 1.63 22.09
N LEU A 219 8.74 0.42 21.54
CA LEU A 219 9.50 -0.67 22.17
C LEU A 219 11.00 -0.39 22.18
N ALA A 220 11.52 0.23 21.12
CA ALA A 220 12.92 0.67 21.05
C ALA A 220 13.24 1.73 22.09
N SER A 221 12.37 2.74 22.25
CA SER A 221 12.57 3.80 23.25
C SER A 221 12.46 3.29 24.69
N GLN A 222 11.71 2.19 24.91
CA GLN A 222 11.65 1.46 26.18
C GLN A 222 12.87 0.56 26.42
N GLY A 223 13.83 0.47 25.49
CA GLY A 223 14.99 -0.42 25.57
C GLY A 223 14.66 -1.91 25.43
N LYS A 224 13.44 -2.26 24.99
CA LYS A 224 13.01 -3.66 24.82
C LYS A 224 13.53 -4.30 23.55
N LEU A 225 13.91 -3.48 22.57
CA LEU A 225 14.56 -3.90 21.32
C LEU A 225 15.51 -2.81 20.82
N SER A 226 16.42 -3.19 19.93
CA SER A 226 17.20 -2.27 19.10
C SER A 226 16.80 -2.43 17.64
N LEU A 227 16.85 -1.35 16.85
CA LEU A 227 16.62 -1.45 15.41
C LEU A 227 17.69 -2.29 14.69
N GLU A 228 18.86 -2.47 15.31
CA GLU A 228 19.94 -3.33 14.80
C GLU A 228 19.79 -4.80 15.20
N ASP A 229 18.80 -5.13 16.03
CA ASP A 229 18.55 -6.52 16.38
C ASP A 229 18.07 -7.30 15.16
N THR A 230 18.57 -8.53 15.03
CA THR A 230 18.17 -9.45 13.97
C THR A 230 16.85 -10.11 14.29
N ILE A 231 16.16 -10.61 13.25
CA ILE A 231 14.92 -11.40 13.39
C ILE A 231 15.13 -12.54 14.39
N GLY A 232 16.23 -13.28 14.27
CA GLY A 232 16.52 -14.48 15.07
C GLY A 232 16.64 -14.20 16.57
N LYS A 233 16.95 -12.97 17.00
CA LYS A 233 16.97 -12.59 18.41
C LYS A 233 15.59 -12.72 19.06
N PHE A 234 14.52 -12.37 18.35
CA PHE A 234 13.15 -12.42 18.84
C PHE A 234 12.39 -13.67 18.39
N LEU A 235 12.76 -14.19 17.22
CA LEU A 235 12.10 -15.32 16.55
C LEU A 235 13.16 -16.40 16.25
N PRO A 236 13.67 -17.11 17.28
CA PRO A 236 14.70 -18.13 17.08
C PRO A 236 14.21 -19.34 16.27
N ASP A 237 12.90 -19.48 16.09
CA ASP A 237 12.25 -20.50 15.26
C ASP A 237 11.85 -20.00 13.86
N TYR A 238 12.33 -18.81 13.43
CA TYR A 238 12.02 -18.29 12.11
C TYR A 238 12.48 -19.26 10.99
N PRO A 239 11.60 -19.64 10.03
CA PRO A 239 11.88 -20.73 9.09
C PRO A 239 13.12 -20.54 8.22
N ASN A 240 13.28 -19.34 7.63
CA ASN A 240 14.47 -19.02 6.84
C ASN A 240 15.62 -18.58 7.77
N ARG A 241 16.66 -19.42 7.90
CA ARG A 241 17.82 -19.17 8.76
C ARG A 241 18.72 -18.01 8.30
N ASP A 242 18.78 -17.77 7.00
CA ASP A 242 19.56 -16.66 6.44
C ASP A 242 18.88 -15.31 6.76
N ALA A 243 17.55 -15.25 6.58
CA ALA A 243 16.76 -14.10 7.00
C ALA A 243 16.86 -13.89 8.51
N ALA A 244 16.77 -14.96 9.31
CA ALA A 244 16.86 -14.89 10.76
C ALA A 244 18.18 -14.28 11.26
N SER A 245 19.30 -14.55 10.58
CA SER A 245 20.63 -14.10 11.00
C SER A 245 21.05 -12.75 10.42
N LYS A 246 20.61 -12.39 9.21
CA LYS A 246 21.06 -11.18 8.50
C LYS A 246 20.09 -10.01 8.55
N VAL A 247 18.78 -10.26 8.61
CA VAL A 247 17.78 -9.19 8.52
C VAL A 247 17.59 -8.55 9.89
N THR A 248 17.79 -7.24 9.95
CA THR A 248 17.55 -6.43 11.16
C THR A 248 16.16 -5.81 11.15
N ILE A 249 15.70 -5.35 12.32
CA ILE A 249 14.45 -4.58 12.45
C ILE A 249 14.50 -3.32 11.57
N ARG A 250 15.65 -2.66 11.45
CA ARG A 250 15.85 -1.52 10.54
C ARG A 250 15.55 -1.90 9.10
N HIS A 251 16.10 -3.02 8.62
CA HIS A 251 15.84 -3.49 7.26
C HIS A 251 14.35 -3.76 6.98
N LEU A 252 13.61 -4.24 7.98
CA LEU A 252 12.17 -4.44 7.86
C LEU A 252 11.41 -3.12 7.75
N LEU A 253 11.71 -2.14 8.61
CA LEU A 253 11.08 -0.82 8.61
C LEU A 253 11.34 -0.06 7.29
N SER A 254 12.59 -0.09 6.80
CA SER A 254 13.01 0.63 5.58
C SER A 254 12.64 -0.06 4.28
N MET A 255 11.97 -1.23 4.33
CA MET A 255 11.65 -2.05 3.16
C MET A 255 12.91 -2.51 2.39
N THR A 256 14.00 -2.78 3.10
CA THR A 256 15.29 -3.21 2.52
C THR A 256 15.71 -4.62 2.97
N SER A 257 14.78 -5.41 3.50
CA SER A 257 15.06 -6.73 4.07
C SER A 257 15.29 -7.84 3.06
N GLY A 258 14.80 -7.71 1.83
CA GLY A 258 14.74 -8.82 0.87
C GLY A 258 13.66 -9.85 1.18
N ILE A 259 12.87 -9.68 2.25
CA ILE A 259 11.73 -10.56 2.55
C ILE A 259 10.59 -10.26 1.58
N GLY A 260 10.11 -11.28 0.88
CA GLY A 260 9.01 -11.16 -0.08
C GLY A 260 7.63 -10.94 0.54
N ASP A 261 6.62 -10.87 -0.33
CA ASP A 261 5.22 -10.68 0.06
C ASP A 261 4.52 -12.00 0.46
N PHE A 262 3.46 -11.87 1.27
CA PHE A 262 2.55 -12.97 1.57
C PHE A 262 1.45 -13.11 0.50
N PHE A 263 1.11 -12.04 -0.22
CA PHE A 263 0.21 -12.14 -1.38
C PHE A 263 0.86 -12.96 -2.50
N GLY A 264 0.06 -13.79 -3.14
CA GLY A 264 0.48 -14.71 -4.19
C GLY A 264 -0.21 -16.05 -4.06
N GLU A 265 0.31 -17.05 -4.78
CA GLU A 265 -0.34 -18.34 -4.91
C GLU A 265 -0.70 -19.02 -3.58
N ARG A 266 0.24 -19.01 -2.61
CA ARG A 266 -0.02 -19.62 -1.29
C ARG A 266 -1.19 -18.95 -0.57
N TYR A 267 -1.37 -17.63 -0.73
CA TYR A 267 -2.51 -16.90 -0.17
C TYR A 267 -3.80 -17.15 -0.94
N GLU A 268 -3.73 -17.24 -2.28
CA GLU A 268 -4.88 -17.60 -3.12
C GLU A 268 -5.45 -18.97 -2.74
N GLN A 269 -4.59 -19.96 -2.48
CA GLN A 269 -4.94 -21.33 -2.10
C GLN A 269 -5.21 -21.51 -0.59
N ALA A 270 -4.81 -20.54 0.25
CA ALA A 270 -4.99 -20.67 1.69
C ALA A 270 -6.48 -20.62 2.10
N PRO A 271 -6.86 -21.36 3.15
CA PRO A 271 -8.14 -21.16 3.84
C PRO A 271 -8.10 -19.81 4.58
N LYS A 272 -8.41 -18.72 3.88
CA LYS A 272 -8.21 -17.33 4.35
C LYS A 272 -8.90 -17.07 5.68
N GLU A 273 -10.06 -17.68 5.91
CA GLU A 273 -10.83 -17.61 7.16
C GLU A 273 -10.10 -18.16 8.39
N LYS A 274 -9.06 -18.98 8.21
CA LYS A 274 -8.23 -19.52 9.28
C LYS A 274 -7.04 -18.62 9.62
N ILE A 275 -6.75 -17.60 8.80
CA ILE A 275 -5.67 -16.66 9.04
C ILE A 275 -6.17 -15.58 10.02
N ARG A 276 -5.87 -15.71 11.31
CA ARG A 276 -6.45 -14.86 12.37
C ARG A 276 -5.44 -14.24 13.33
N SER A 277 -4.21 -14.72 13.33
CA SER A 277 -3.08 -14.21 14.11
C SER A 277 -1.91 -13.84 13.21
N ILE A 278 -0.96 -13.07 13.74
CA ILE A 278 0.25 -12.69 13.00
C ILE A 278 1.03 -13.92 12.51
N ARG A 279 1.15 -14.96 13.34
CA ARG A 279 1.89 -16.19 12.97
C ARG A 279 1.20 -17.02 11.89
N ASP A 280 -0.13 -16.92 11.73
CA ASP A 280 -0.85 -17.68 10.69
C ASP A 280 -0.45 -17.28 9.27
N TYR A 281 0.16 -16.11 9.10
CA TYR A 281 0.68 -15.67 7.80
C TYR A 281 2.04 -16.26 7.44
N PHE A 282 2.83 -16.76 8.40
CA PHE A 282 4.20 -17.21 8.15
C PHE A 282 4.30 -18.31 7.08
N PRO A 283 3.39 -19.32 7.04
CA PRO A 283 3.40 -20.34 5.98
C PRO A 283 3.30 -19.78 4.55
N LEU A 284 2.86 -18.53 4.38
CA LEU A 284 2.69 -17.92 3.06
C LEU A 284 3.99 -17.38 2.45
N PHE A 285 5.01 -17.10 3.28
CA PHE A 285 6.23 -16.43 2.82
C PHE A 285 7.51 -16.69 3.63
N ALA A 286 7.44 -17.06 4.91
CA ALA A 286 8.58 -16.95 5.84
C ALA A 286 9.72 -17.96 5.59
N ASP A 287 9.46 -19.04 4.85
CA ASP A 287 10.43 -20.05 4.40
C ASP A 287 11.11 -19.70 3.07
N LYS A 288 10.59 -18.71 2.33
CA LYS A 288 11.12 -18.34 1.01
C LYS A 288 12.52 -17.72 1.15
N PRO A 289 13.42 -17.93 0.17
CA PRO A 289 14.69 -17.22 0.10
C PRO A 289 14.51 -15.70 0.10
N LEU A 290 15.54 -14.97 0.55
CA LEU A 290 15.59 -13.52 0.36
C LEU A 290 15.70 -13.21 -1.14
N GLU A 291 14.98 -12.19 -1.58
CA GLU A 291 14.97 -11.75 -2.97
C GLU A 291 16.22 -10.95 -3.34
N PHE A 292 16.89 -10.37 -2.35
CA PHE A 292 18.17 -9.69 -2.44
C PHE A 292 18.83 -9.61 -1.06
N GLU A 293 20.13 -9.33 -1.02
CA GLU A 293 20.87 -9.20 0.24
C GLU A 293 20.34 -8.00 1.06
N PRO A 294 20.10 -8.16 2.38
CA PRO A 294 19.52 -7.09 3.20
C PRO A 294 20.34 -5.80 3.15
N GLY A 295 19.66 -4.67 2.99
CA GLY A 295 20.27 -3.34 2.88
C GLY A 295 20.80 -2.97 1.49
N THR A 296 20.91 -3.92 0.55
CA THR A 296 21.44 -3.64 -0.80
C THR A 296 20.39 -3.13 -1.78
N ASN A 297 19.11 -3.33 -1.47
CA ASN A 297 18.00 -2.90 -2.31
C ASN A 297 16.76 -2.53 -1.48
N ARG A 298 15.75 -1.93 -2.13
CA ARG A 298 14.48 -1.55 -1.51
C ARG A 298 13.31 -2.13 -2.28
N ARG A 299 12.47 -2.92 -1.62
CA ARG A 299 11.23 -3.46 -2.19
C ARG A 299 10.12 -3.48 -1.14
N TYR A 300 8.96 -2.97 -1.50
CA TYR A 300 7.78 -3.00 -0.65
C TYR A 300 7.43 -4.43 -0.23
N SER A 301 7.31 -4.64 1.09
CA SER A 301 7.10 -5.98 1.66
C SER A 301 6.06 -5.95 2.77
N ASN A 302 4.91 -6.58 2.51
CA ASN A 302 3.96 -6.87 3.57
C ASN A 302 4.46 -7.99 4.51
N GLY A 303 5.22 -8.96 3.98
CA GLY A 303 5.83 -10.03 4.77
C GLY A 303 6.77 -9.48 5.83
N GLY A 304 7.60 -8.48 5.49
CA GLY A 304 8.46 -7.81 6.45
C GLY A 304 7.70 -7.15 7.60
N TYR A 305 6.54 -6.53 7.32
CA TYR A 305 5.69 -5.93 8.35
C TYR A 305 4.97 -6.97 9.22
N ILE A 306 4.69 -8.16 8.69
CA ILE A 306 4.21 -9.30 9.48
C ILE A 306 5.26 -9.78 10.47
N VAL A 307 6.53 -9.83 10.04
CA VAL A 307 7.66 -10.13 10.94
C VAL A 307 7.76 -9.08 12.04
N LEU A 308 7.64 -7.79 11.72
CA LEU A 308 7.59 -6.72 12.74
C LEU A 308 6.44 -6.93 13.75
N GLY A 309 5.27 -7.37 13.28
CA GLY A 309 4.15 -7.75 14.15
C GLY A 309 4.53 -8.81 15.17
N ALA A 310 5.19 -9.89 14.72
CA ALA A 310 5.62 -10.98 15.61
C ALA A 310 6.74 -10.55 16.56
N ILE A 311 7.61 -9.63 16.14
CA ILE A 311 8.62 -9.03 17.01
C ILE A 311 7.96 -8.17 18.10
N ILE A 312 6.93 -7.37 17.76
CA ILE A 312 6.14 -6.62 18.75
C ILE A 312 5.57 -7.57 19.78
N GLU A 313 4.99 -8.69 19.36
CA GLU A 313 4.43 -9.68 20.27
C GLU A 313 5.47 -10.23 21.25
N LYS A 314 6.65 -10.59 20.74
CA LYS A 314 7.73 -11.12 21.56
C LYS A 314 8.37 -10.10 22.49
N ALA A 315 8.66 -8.90 22.00
CA ALA A 315 9.29 -7.85 22.79
C ALA A 315 8.34 -7.25 23.84
N SER A 316 7.03 -7.21 23.56
CA SER A 316 6.04 -6.65 24.49
C SER A 316 5.46 -7.67 25.48
N GLY A 317 5.41 -8.96 25.10
CA GLY A 317 4.71 -10.00 25.85
C GLY A 317 3.18 -9.98 25.70
N THR A 318 2.65 -9.20 24.75
CA THR A 318 1.20 -9.07 24.45
C THR A 318 0.95 -9.31 22.98
N ASP A 319 -0.25 -9.75 22.58
CA ASP A 319 -0.57 -9.87 21.16
C ASP A 319 -0.53 -8.50 20.45
N TYR A 320 -0.25 -8.51 19.13
CA TYR A 320 -0.04 -7.29 18.35
C TYR A 320 -1.24 -6.34 18.44
N TYR A 321 -2.46 -6.89 18.35
CA TYR A 321 -3.69 -6.11 18.31
C TYR A 321 -3.92 -5.38 19.65
N SER A 322 -3.77 -6.11 20.77
CA SER A 322 -3.84 -5.53 22.11
C SER A 322 -2.77 -4.47 22.35
N TYR A 323 -1.54 -4.69 21.86
CA TYR A 323 -0.47 -3.71 21.98
C TYR A 323 -0.83 -2.39 21.28
N VAL A 324 -1.24 -2.45 20.00
CA VAL A 324 -1.61 -1.25 19.24
C VAL A 324 -2.81 -0.54 19.88
N LYS A 325 -3.84 -1.29 20.27
CA LYS A 325 -5.03 -0.72 20.90
C LYS A 325 -4.69 0.04 22.17
N LYS A 326 -3.89 -0.57 23.06
CA LYS A 326 -3.53 0.00 24.36
C LYS A 326 -2.55 1.17 24.25
N ASN A 327 -1.53 1.05 23.41
CA ASN A 327 -0.40 1.99 23.40
C ASN A 327 -0.49 3.06 22.32
N ILE A 328 -1.44 2.94 21.39
CA ILE A 328 -1.60 3.88 20.27
C ILE A 328 -3.04 4.37 20.17
N TYR A 329 -4.02 3.48 19.97
CA TYR A 329 -5.41 3.90 19.74
C TYR A 329 -6.03 4.59 20.96
N GLN A 330 -5.89 4.01 22.14
CA GLN A 330 -6.41 4.61 23.38
C GLN A 330 -5.77 5.98 23.69
N PRO A 331 -4.43 6.14 23.70
CA PRO A 331 -3.81 7.45 23.91
C PRO A 331 -4.16 8.49 22.84
N ALA A 332 -4.33 8.07 21.58
CA ALA A 332 -4.72 8.95 20.49
C ALA A 332 -6.22 9.28 20.47
N GLY A 333 -7.03 8.62 21.30
CA GLY A 333 -8.49 8.79 21.33
C GLY A 333 -9.23 8.14 20.16
N MET A 334 -8.63 7.14 19.52
CA MET A 334 -9.20 6.37 18.40
C MET A 334 -10.09 5.25 18.93
N LYS A 335 -11.37 5.54 19.19
CA LYS A 335 -12.28 4.64 19.93
C LYS A 335 -12.95 3.60 19.05
N ASP A 336 -13.02 3.86 17.75
CA ASP A 336 -13.70 3.05 16.75
C ASP A 336 -12.72 2.31 15.82
N SER A 337 -11.44 2.31 16.17
CA SER A 337 -10.35 1.68 15.44
C SER A 337 -9.94 0.36 16.07
N ASP A 338 -9.92 -0.71 15.28
CA ASP A 338 -9.48 -2.03 15.72
C ASP A 338 -9.23 -2.98 14.52
N TRP A 339 -8.78 -4.20 14.80
CA TRP A 339 -8.79 -5.31 13.88
C TRP A 339 -9.93 -6.25 14.25
N TYR A 340 -10.92 -6.35 13.38
CA TYR A 340 -12.07 -7.21 13.59
C TYR A 340 -11.86 -8.56 12.91
N ASP A 341 -12.37 -9.62 13.56
CA ASP A 341 -12.58 -10.88 12.89
C ASP A 341 -13.60 -10.70 11.75
N LYS A 342 -13.32 -11.23 10.57
CA LYS A 342 -14.15 -11.02 9.37
C LYS A 342 -15.60 -11.51 9.54
N ASP A 343 -15.82 -12.47 10.42
CA ASP A 343 -17.13 -13.05 10.76
C ASP A 343 -17.78 -12.40 11.98
N LYS A 344 -17.15 -11.37 12.57
CA LYS A 344 -17.64 -10.61 13.74
C LYS A 344 -17.42 -9.11 13.55
N LEU A 345 -17.70 -8.60 12.35
CA LEU A 345 -17.60 -7.17 12.09
C LEU A 345 -18.62 -6.40 12.95
N PRO A 346 -18.21 -5.31 13.62
CA PRO A 346 -19.14 -4.50 14.40
C PRO A 346 -20.12 -3.76 13.48
N PRO A 347 -21.28 -3.33 14.01
CA PRO A 347 -22.19 -2.46 13.28
C PRO A 347 -21.51 -1.21 12.73
N GLY A 348 -21.94 -0.77 11.56
CA GLY A 348 -21.33 0.38 10.88
C GLY A 348 -19.98 0.08 10.24
N THR A 349 -19.67 -1.18 9.94
CA THR A 349 -18.50 -1.54 9.11
C THR A 349 -18.89 -1.61 7.63
N ALA A 350 -18.14 -0.95 6.77
CA ALA A 350 -18.37 -1.00 5.33
C ALA A 350 -17.95 -2.36 4.74
N ILE A 351 -18.76 -2.88 3.83
CA ILE A 351 -18.39 -3.98 2.95
C ILE A 351 -17.60 -3.40 1.78
N GLY A 352 -16.43 -3.98 1.52
CA GLY A 352 -15.60 -3.61 0.38
C GLY A 352 -16.15 -4.18 -0.93
N TYR A 353 -16.05 -3.43 -2.02
CA TYR A 353 -16.56 -3.81 -3.34
C TYR A 353 -15.48 -3.69 -4.42
N THR A 354 -15.19 -4.79 -5.09
CA THR A 354 -14.12 -4.90 -6.10
C THR A 354 -14.63 -5.38 -7.45
N TYR A 355 -13.94 -4.99 -8.52
CA TYR A 355 -14.12 -5.58 -9.86
C TYR A 355 -13.43 -6.94 -10.02
N GLU A 356 -12.56 -7.33 -9.08
CA GLU A 356 -11.89 -8.62 -9.12
C GLU A 356 -12.88 -9.79 -8.94
N ASP A 357 -12.50 -10.97 -9.46
CA ASP A 357 -13.28 -12.22 -9.44
C ASP A 357 -14.63 -12.21 -10.21
N ARG A 358 -14.61 -11.95 -11.53
CA ARG A 358 -15.78 -12.21 -12.42
C ARG A 358 -15.47 -13.06 -13.67
N PRO A 359 -16.28 -14.10 -13.95
CA PRO A 359 -16.73 -14.40 -15.30
C PRO A 359 -17.82 -13.37 -15.70
N VAL A 360 -17.73 -12.86 -16.92
CA VAL A 360 -18.53 -11.76 -17.48
C VAL A 360 -20.04 -11.91 -17.18
N LEU A 361 -20.66 -10.94 -16.49
CA LEU A 361 -22.12 -10.79 -16.39
C LEU A 361 -22.58 -9.33 -16.31
N THR A 362 -23.85 -9.13 -16.71
CA THR A 362 -24.51 -7.97 -17.33
C THR A 362 -25.18 -6.96 -16.37
N SER A 363 -24.71 -6.83 -15.12
CA SER A 363 -25.21 -5.80 -14.20
C SER A 363 -24.60 -4.42 -14.49
N ALA A 364 -25.38 -3.34 -14.28
CA ALA A 364 -24.91 -1.95 -14.45
C ALA A 364 -23.80 -1.58 -13.44
N ASP A 365 -23.82 -2.16 -12.23
CA ASP A 365 -22.70 -2.13 -11.28
C ASP A 365 -22.00 -3.49 -11.27
N LYS A 366 -20.74 -3.52 -11.72
CA LYS A 366 -19.96 -4.74 -11.90
C LYS A 366 -19.09 -5.13 -10.70
N ARG A 367 -19.28 -4.54 -9.52
CA ARG A 367 -18.48 -4.87 -8.34
C ARG A 367 -19.08 -6.01 -7.52
N ASN A 368 -18.22 -6.83 -6.91
CA ASN A 368 -18.55 -7.91 -5.98
C ASN A 368 -18.04 -7.55 -4.58
N PRO A 369 -18.66 -8.07 -3.50
CA PRO A 369 -18.09 -7.97 -2.17
C PRO A 369 -16.67 -8.58 -2.14
N ASN A 370 -15.70 -7.88 -1.58
CA ASN A 370 -14.33 -8.37 -1.46
C ASN A 370 -14.15 -9.40 -0.32
N TYR A 371 -15.23 -9.75 0.38
CA TYR A 371 -15.21 -10.70 1.49
C TYR A 371 -14.43 -12.01 1.22
N PRO A 372 -14.48 -12.64 0.02
CA PRO A 372 -13.71 -13.84 -0.28
C PRO A 372 -12.19 -13.63 -0.32
N THR A 373 -11.72 -12.39 -0.54
CA THR A 373 -10.29 -12.08 -0.63
C THR A 373 -9.66 -11.76 0.73
N LEU A 374 -10.49 -11.52 1.76
CA LEU A 374 -10.04 -11.10 3.08
C LEU A 374 -9.59 -12.28 3.96
N PRO A 375 -8.51 -12.08 4.76
CA PRO A 375 -8.14 -13.03 5.80
C PRO A 375 -9.17 -13.02 6.93
N GLY A 376 -9.15 -14.05 7.78
CA GLY A 376 -9.96 -14.17 8.99
C GLY A 376 -9.84 -12.95 9.90
N LYS A 377 -8.64 -12.36 9.99
CA LYS A 377 -8.36 -11.08 10.64
C LYS A 377 -7.18 -10.42 9.92
N GLY A 378 -7.16 -9.09 9.84
CA GLY A 378 -6.03 -8.35 9.24
C GLY A 378 -4.69 -8.57 9.98
N SER A 379 -3.59 -8.18 9.33
CA SER A 379 -2.22 -8.31 9.86
C SER A 379 -1.65 -6.97 10.33
N SER A 380 -0.41 -7.00 10.81
CA SER A 380 0.39 -5.81 11.10
C SER A 380 0.86 -5.05 9.85
N ALA A 381 0.62 -5.60 8.65
CA ALA A 381 0.84 -4.91 7.38
C ALA A 381 -0.42 -4.18 6.88
N GLY A 382 -1.61 -4.52 7.39
CA GLY A 382 -2.87 -3.95 6.91
C GLY A 382 -4.11 -4.75 7.30
N GLY A 383 -5.28 -4.22 7.01
CA GLY A 383 -6.55 -4.91 7.25
C GLY A 383 -7.24 -4.58 8.58
N GLY A 384 -6.73 -3.56 9.30
CA GLY A 384 -7.44 -2.94 10.41
C GLY A 384 -8.46 -1.92 9.90
N TYR A 385 -9.35 -1.48 10.79
CA TYR A 385 -10.46 -0.60 10.46
C TYR A 385 -10.40 0.67 11.28
N SER A 386 -10.92 1.78 10.72
CA SER A 386 -11.03 3.06 11.42
C SER A 386 -12.12 3.94 10.80
N THR A 387 -12.34 5.12 11.38
CA THR A 387 -13.31 6.14 10.95
C THR A 387 -12.59 7.44 10.60
N LEU A 388 -13.31 8.39 10.00
CA LEU A 388 -12.78 9.74 9.74
C LEU A 388 -12.31 10.41 11.04
N GLY A 389 -13.16 10.39 12.07
CA GLY A 389 -12.90 11.03 13.35
C GLY A 389 -11.68 10.44 14.08
N ASP A 390 -11.51 9.12 14.03
CA ASP A 390 -10.37 8.44 14.64
C ASP A 390 -9.05 8.77 13.92
N LEU A 391 -9.02 8.79 12.59
CA LEU A 391 -7.82 9.19 11.85
C LEU A 391 -7.48 10.68 12.06
N HIS A 392 -8.47 11.55 12.21
CA HIS A 392 -8.22 12.93 12.61
C HIS A 392 -7.68 13.02 14.05
N ALA A 393 -8.23 12.24 14.99
CA ALA A 393 -7.74 12.15 16.36
C ALA A 393 -6.28 11.68 16.41
N PHE A 394 -5.93 10.69 15.58
CA PHE A 394 -4.56 10.24 15.39
C PHE A 394 -3.62 11.36 14.94
N VAL A 395 -3.97 12.13 13.90
CA VAL A 395 -3.14 13.25 13.44
C VAL A 395 -2.97 14.31 14.53
N LYS A 396 -4.02 14.62 15.28
CA LYS A 396 -3.93 15.55 16.42
C LYS A 396 -2.99 15.04 17.51
N ALA A 397 -3.06 13.75 17.82
CA ALA A 397 -2.17 13.12 18.79
C ALA A 397 -0.71 13.17 18.34
N MET A 398 -0.44 12.95 17.05
CA MET A 398 0.91 13.08 16.48
C MET A 398 1.45 14.51 16.59
N LYS A 399 0.66 15.50 16.19
CA LYS A 399 1.06 16.93 16.25
C LYS A 399 1.34 17.42 17.67
N ARG A 400 0.70 16.82 18.67
CA ARG A 400 0.91 17.12 20.10
C ARG A 400 2.08 16.34 20.71
N GLY A 401 2.78 15.51 19.93
CA GLY A 401 3.86 14.64 20.41
C GLY A 401 3.39 13.44 21.24
N GLY A 402 2.09 13.17 21.29
CA GLY A 402 1.53 12.02 22.02
C GLY A 402 1.80 10.68 21.34
N VAL A 403 2.02 10.69 20.02
CA VAL A 403 2.40 9.52 19.22
C VAL A 403 3.38 9.98 18.14
N SER A 404 4.65 9.58 18.17
CA SER A 404 5.65 10.03 17.17
C SER A 404 6.68 8.96 16.84
N THR A 405 7.20 9.02 15.61
CA THR A 405 8.38 8.29 15.14
C THR A 405 9.19 9.17 14.20
N PRO A 406 10.48 8.85 13.92
CA PRO A 406 11.28 9.60 12.94
C PRO A 406 10.65 9.67 11.55
N ASP A 407 9.83 8.69 11.18
CA ASP A 407 9.16 8.61 9.88
C ASP A 407 7.80 9.31 9.86
N CYS A 408 7.21 9.60 11.03
CA CYS A 408 5.99 10.38 11.20
C CYS A 408 6.36 11.80 11.63
N GLN A 409 6.78 12.62 10.68
CA GLN A 409 7.16 14.01 10.95
C GLN A 409 5.91 14.85 11.25
N PRO A 410 5.96 15.75 12.26
CA PRO A 410 4.83 16.61 12.61
C PRO A 410 4.44 17.59 11.49
N ASP A 411 5.36 17.83 10.54
CA ASP A 411 5.20 18.76 9.42
C ASP A 411 4.40 18.17 8.24
N GLY A 412 4.15 16.85 8.23
CA GLY A 412 3.23 16.23 7.30
C GLY A 412 3.28 14.71 7.26
N LEU A 413 2.12 14.09 7.00
CA LEU A 413 1.95 12.65 6.82
C LEU A 413 1.07 12.42 5.59
N GLY A 414 1.61 11.80 4.54
CA GLY A 414 0.85 11.32 3.40
C GLY A 414 0.98 9.80 3.29
N VAL A 415 -0.12 9.08 3.53
CA VAL A 415 -0.16 7.62 3.42
C VAL A 415 -1.42 7.14 2.73
N ALA A 416 -1.24 6.08 1.95
CA ALA A 416 -2.31 5.39 1.25
C ALA A 416 -2.40 3.93 1.70
N GLY A 417 -3.62 3.42 1.69
CA GLY A 417 -3.94 2.02 1.86
C GLY A 417 -4.86 1.58 0.73
N GLY A 418 -4.50 0.49 0.07
CA GLY A 418 -5.26 0.01 -1.07
C GLY A 418 -5.15 -1.50 -1.20
N ALA A 419 -6.28 -2.13 -1.44
CA ALA A 419 -6.40 -3.50 -1.90
C ALA A 419 -7.77 -3.64 -2.60
N PRO A 420 -8.05 -4.75 -3.30
CA PRO A 420 -9.35 -4.99 -3.89
C PRO A 420 -10.50 -4.75 -2.89
N GLY A 421 -11.37 -3.79 -3.19
CA GLY A 421 -12.54 -3.38 -2.42
C GLY A 421 -12.26 -2.47 -1.23
N MET A 422 -11.04 -1.96 -1.06
CA MET A 422 -10.72 -1.01 0.02
C MET A 422 -9.72 0.02 -0.45
N ASN A 423 -9.97 1.28 -0.10
CA ASN A 423 -9.05 2.33 -0.44
C ASN A 423 -9.14 3.51 0.51
N ALA A 424 -8.02 3.90 1.09
CA ALA A 424 -7.95 4.89 2.15
C ALA A 424 -6.76 5.83 1.95
N ILE A 425 -6.98 7.11 2.19
CA ILE A 425 -5.95 8.15 2.19
C ILE A 425 -6.04 8.90 3.51
N LEU A 426 -4.89 9.04 4.16
CA LEU A 426 -4.67 9.99 5.22
C LEU A 426 -3.53 10.91 4.77
N ASP A 427 -3.87 12.16 4.50
CA ASP A 427 -2.92 13.19 4.16
C ASP A 427 -3.02 14.36 5.13
N SER A 428 -1.88 14.89 5.55
CA SER A 428 -1.82 16.03 6.45
C SER A 428 -0.54 16.81 6.20
N GLY A 429 -0.65 18.13 6.30
CA GLY A 429 0.48 19.04 6.33
C GLY A 429 0.42 19.93 7.57
N PRO A 430 1.20 21.03 7.61
CA PRO A 430 1.24 21.92 8.76
C PRO A 430 -0.16 22.44 9.11
N ASN A 431 -0.92 22.84 8.09
CA ASN A 431 -2.19 23.55 8.23
C ASN A 431 -3.40 22.78 7.74
N TYR A 432 -3.28 21.51 7.33
CA TYR A 432 -4.42 20.76 6.80
C TYR A 432 -4.39 19.29 7.20
N VAL A 433 -5.58 18.67 7.16
CA VAL A 433 -5.79 17.22 7.19
C VAL A 433 -6.86 16.89 6.15
N VAL A 434 -6.59 15.91 5.31
CA VAL A 434 -7.50 15.31 4.34
C VAL A 434 -7.56 13.81 4.62
N VAL A 435 -8.75 13.32 4.97
CA VAL A 435 -9.01 11.89 5.12
C VAL A 435 -10.05 11.50 4.09
N VAL A 436 -9.74 10.48 3.28
CA VAL A 436 -10.67 9.91 2.30
C VAL A 436 -10.70 8.41 2.51
N LEU A 437 -11.85 7.87 2.90
CA LEU A 437 -12.06 6.45 3.11
C LEU A 437 -13.09 5.95 2.10
N SER A 438 -12.76 4.90 1.36
CA SER A 438 -13.63 4.32 0.35
C SER A 438 -13.72 2.81 0.50
N ASN A 439 -14.92 2.28 0.28
CA ASN A 439 -15.17 0.85 0.18
C ASN A 439 -15.14 0.35 -1.27
N TYR A 440 -14.49 1.08 -2.20
CA TYR A 440 -14.19 0.68 -3.57
C TYR A 440 -12.70 0.43 -3.78
N ASP A 441 -12.36 -0.21 -4.90
CA ASP A 441 -10.99 -0.44 -5.33
C ASP A 441 -10.17 0.87 -5.42
N PRO A 442 -8.85 0.81 -5.17
CA PRO A 442 -7.95 1.83 -5.66
C PRO A 442 -8.06 2.01 -7.18
N PRO A 443 -7.92 3.24 -7.72
CA PRO A 443 -7.48 4.43 -7.01
C PRO A 443 -8.63 5.38 -6.57
N THR A 444 -9.79 4.88 -6.12
CA THR A 444 -10.97 5.72 -5.84
C THR A 444 -10.71 6.84 -4.82
N ALA A 445 -10.18 6.51 -3.64
CA ALA A 445 -9.80 7.46 -2.61
C ALA A 445 -8.58 8.30 -3.00
N GLU A 446 -7.56 7.75 -3.69
CA GLU A 446 -6.42 8.54 -4.18
C GLU A 446 -6.88 9.60 -5.18
N LYS A 447 -7.76 9.24 -6.14
CA LYS A 447 -8.30 10.18 -7.13
C LYS A 447 -9.04 11.32 -6.44
N ALA A 448 -9.90 10.99 -5.47
CA ALA A 448 -10.62 11.99 -4.70
C ALA A 448 -9.67 12.87 -3.88
N ALA A 449 -8.73 12.29 -3.14
CA ALA A 449 -7.75 13.04 -2.34
C ALA A 449 -6.89 13.97 -3.21
N ARG A 450 -6.41 13.51 -4.37
CA ARG A 450 -5.66 14.36 -5.33
C ARG A 450 -6.50 15.53 -5.81
N GLN A 451 -7.75 15.30 -6.21
CA GLN A 451 -8.65 16.37 -6.65
C GLN A 451 -8.94 17.38 -5.54
N ILE A 452 -9.20 16.90 -4.32
CA ILE A 452 -9.41 17.72 -3.13
C ILE A 452 -8.20 18.63 -2.89
N ARG A 453 -6.98 18.08 -2.95
CA ARG A 453 -5.73 18.86 -2.76
C ARG A 453 -5.51 19.88 -3.87
N ALA A 454 -5.80 19.54 -5.12
CA ALA A 454 -5.67 20.45 -6.25
C ALA A 454 -6.54 21.71 -6.10
N TRP A 455 -7.65 21.62 -5.37
CA TRP A 455 -8.56 22.72 -5.06
C TRP A 455 -8.30 23.42 -3.72
N MET A 456 -7.38 22.90 -2.91
CA MET A 456 -7.15 23.44 -1.57
C MET A 456 -6.63 24.90 -1.66
N PRO A 457 -7.25 25.85 -0.91
CA PRO A 457 -6.76 27.21 -0.83
C PRO A 457 -5.33 27.23 -0.29
N ARG A 458 -4.47 28.00 -0.95
CA ARG A 458 -3.04 28.11 -0.63
C ARG A 458 -2.76 29.12 0.47
#